data_AF-A0A484VJ25-F1
#
_entry.id   AF-A0A484VJ25-F1
#
_cell.length_a   1.000
_cell.length_b   1.000
_cell.length_c   1.000
_cell.angle_alpha   90.00
_cell.angle_beta   90.00
_cell.angle_gamma   90.00
#
_symmetry.space_group_name_H-M   'P 1'
#
loop_
_entity.id
_entity.type
_entity.pdbx_description
1 polymer ?
#
loop_
_entity_poly.entity_id
_entity_poly.type
_entity_poly.pdbx_seq_one_letter_code
_entity_poly.pdbx_strand_id
1 'polypeptide(L)'
;MKIPDWLLLVLWRSMIGEVYPDIRAVAVSLSDERQLTIRYYLDREPTDFDWESLEVVATNLSAQVGLDKIAHVELECQFSDQPLGKLDFMDGVVYSRREYDMPA
;
A
#
# COMPACT_ATOMS: atom_id res chain seq x y z
N MET A 1 -10.17 -11.21 -3.13
CA MET A 1 -8.72 -10.98 -3.30
C MET A 1 -8.31 -11.49 -4.66
N LYS A 2 -7.89 -10.58 -5.55
CA LYS A 2 -7.47 -10.87 -6.94
C LYS A 2 -6.03 -10.44 -7.22
N ILE A 3 -5.21 -10.25 -6.19
CA ILE A 3 -3.80 -9.86 -6.35
C ILE A 3 -2.99 -11.10 -6.76
N PRO A 4 -2.26 -11.08 -7.88
CA PRO A 4 -1.40 -12.20 -8.27
C PRO A 4 -0.26 -12.41 -7.25
N ASP A 5 0.08 -13.67 -6.96
CA ASP A 5 1.15 -14.01 -6.00
C ASP A 5 2.49 -13.34 -6.29
N TRP A 6 2.84 -13.19 -7.58
CA TRP A 6 4.07 -12.52 -7.97
C TRP A 6 4.08 -11.04 -7.56
N LEU A 7 2.91 -10.36 -7.60
CA LEU A 7 2.79 -8.96 -7.23
C LEU A 7 2.89 -8.80 -5.71
N LEU A 8 2.25 -9.69 -4.96
CA LEU A 8 2.34 -9.72 -3.50
C LEU A 8 3.80 -9.84 -3.03
N LEU A 9 4.56 -10.77 -3.62
CA LEU A 9 5.97 -10.98 -3.28
C LEU A 9 6.86 -9.76 -3.57
N VAL A 10 6.62 -9.08 -4.70
CA VAL A 10 7.37 -7.86 -5.04
C VAL A 10 7.01 -6.74 -4.08
N LEU A 11 5.72 -6.52 -3.80
CA LEU A 11 5.26 -5.47 -2.88
C LEU A 11 5.89 -5.64 -1.49
N TRP A 12 5.86 -6.86 -0.94
CA TRP A 12 6.49 -7.15 0.35
C TRP A 12 7.99 -6.87 0.36
N ARG A 13 8.71 -7.14 -0.73
CA ARG A 13 10.14 -6.80 -0.83
C ARG A 13 10.36 -5.29 -0.93
N SER A 14 9.53 -4.60 -1.72
CA SER A 14 9.63 -3.15 -1.92
C SER A 14 9.34 -2.34 -0.67
N MET A 15 8.53 -2.89 0.24
CA MET A 15 8.16 -2.27 1.51
C MET A 15 9.17 -2.48 2.65
N ILE A 16 10.25 -3.25 2.43
CA ILE A 16 11.25 -3.49 3.48
C ILE A 16 11.92 -2.15 3.85
N GLY A 17 11.78 -1.75 5.11
CA GLY A 17 12.30 -0.47 5.62
C GLY A 17 11.30 0.69 5.55
N GLU A 18 10.23 0.55 4.75
CA GLU A 18 9.22 1.59 4.51
C GLU A 18 7.91 1.36 5.29
N VAL A 19 7.88 0.34 6.15
CA VAL A 19 6.75 0.12 7.08
C VAL A 19 7.09 0.75 8.44
N TYR A 20 6.40 1.84 8.78
CA TYR A 20 6.59 2.60 10.01
C TYR A 20 5.27 2.71 10.82
N PRO A 21 5.33 3.12 12.10
CA PRO A 21 4.20 3.02 13.01
C PRO A 21 2.91 3.64 12.49
N ASP A 22 2.95 4.82 11.87
CA ASP A 22 1.74 5.56 11.45
C ASP A 22 0.95 4.85 10.34
N ILE A 23 1.54 3.88 9.63
CA ILE A 23 0.84 3.06 8.63
C ILE A 23 -0.09 2.07 9.34
N ARG A 24 -1.40 2.27 9.15
CA ARG A 24 -2.45 1.34 9.59
C ARG A 24 -2.62 0.18 8.63
N ALA A 25 -2.62 0.45 7.33
CA ALA A 25 -2.73 -0.57 6.29
C ALA A 25 -2.15 -0.10 4.97
N VAL A 26 -1.76 -1.05 4.13
CA VAL A 26 -1.39 -0.83 2.73
C VAL A 26 -2.32 -1.63 1.85
N ALA A 27 -3.20 -0.93 1.14
CA ALA A 27 -4.15 -1.51 0.20
C ALA A 27 -3.64 -1.33 -1.23
N VAL A 28 -4.01 -2.25 -2.12
CA VAL A 28 -3.60 -2.21 -3.53
C VAL A 28 -4.71 -2.65 -4.47
N SER A 29 -4.64 -2.14 -5.70
CA SER A 29 -5.41 -2.66 -6.85
C SER A 29 -4.54 -2.76 -8.09
N LEU A 30 -4.84 -3.72 -8.95
CA LEU A 30 -4.23 -3.81 -10.26
C LEU A 30 -5.33 -3.83 -11.33
N SER A 31 -5.41 -2.78 -12.14
CA SER A 31 -6.40 -2.69 -13.22
C SER A 31 -6.03 -3.57 -14.41
N ASP A 32 -7.00 -3.81 -15.30
CA ASP A 32 -6.78 -4.55 -16.56
C ASP A 32 -5.80 -3.82 -17.50
N GLU A 33 -5.70 -2.48 -17.38
CA GLU A 33 -4.73 -1.63 -18.08
C GLU A 33 -3.31 -1.69 -17.49
N ARG A 34 -3.11 -2.51 -16.45
CA ARG A 34 -1.84 -2.66 -15.70
C ARG A 34 -1.45 -1.40 -14.93
N GLN A 35 -2.43 -0.63 -14.48
CA GLN A 35 -2.22 0.42 -13.50
C GLN A 35 -2.26 -0.19 -12.09
N LEU A 36 -1.15 -0.09 -11.37
CA LEU A 36 -1.07 -0.48 -9.96
C LEU A 36 -1.35 0.74 -9.10
N THR A 37 -2.36 0.69 -8.24
CA THR A 37 -2.56 1.69 -7.19
C THR A 37 -2.07 1.13 -5.86
N ILE A 38 -1.27 1.92 -5.14
CA ILE A 38 -0.82 1.62 -3.78
C ILE A 38 -1.33 2.72 -2.86
N ARG A 39 -2.14 2.34 -1.87
CA ARG A 39 -2.70 3.26 -0.88
C ARG A 39 -2.15 2.97 0.51
N TYR A 40 -1.55 3.98 1.12
CA TYR A 40 -1.28 4.03 2.55
C TYR A 40 -2.50 4.56 3.29
N TYR A 41 -3.02 3.75 4.21
CA TYR A 41 -3.92 4.21 5.26
C TYR A 41 -3.11 4.59 6.49
N LEU A 42 -3.20 5.84 6.90
CA LEU A 42 -2.46 6.44 8.01
C LEU A 42 -3.37 6.73 9.20
N ASP A 43 -2.81 6.71 10.41
CA ASP A 43 -3.50 7.10 11.65
C ASP A 43 -3.41 8.60 11.96
N ARG A 44 -2.77 9.36 11.07
CA ARG A 44 -2.69 10.82 11.06
C ARG A 44 -2.79 11.33 9.62
N GLU A 45 -2.92 12.65 9.46
CA GLU A 45 -2.84 13.30 8.15
C GLU A 45 -1.51 12.99 7.45
N PRO A 46 -1.54 12.73 6.12
CA PRO A 46 -0.33 12.56 5.33
C PRO A 46 0.60 13.77 5.43
N THR A 47 1.89 13.48 5.43
CA THR A 47 2.99 14.44 5.41
C THR A 47 3.87 14.14 4.20
N ASP A 48 4.74 15.07 3.84
CA ASP A 48 5.70 14.87 2.73
C ASP A 48 6.52 13.59 2.91
N PHE A 49 6.87 13.23 4.16
CA PHE A 49 7.56 11.98 4.47
C PHE A 49 6.79 10.73 4.02
N ASP A 50 5.46 10.71 4.14
CA ASP A 50 4.66 9.53 3.75
C ASP A 50 4.64 9.36 2.23
N TRP A 51 4.58 10.49 1.50
CA TRP A 51 4.66 10.49 0.04
C TRP A 51 6.06 10.07 -0.43
N GLU A 52 7.12 10.62 0.16
CA GLU A 52 8.50 10.24 -0.13
C GLU A 52 8.74 8.74 0.14
N SER A 53 8.26 8.22 1.27
CA SER A 53 8.35 6.78 1.58
C SER A 53 7.61 5.92 0.56
N LEU A 54 6.40 6.32 0.17
CA LEU A 54 5.61 5.60 -0.82
C LEU A 54 6.25 5.64 -2.22
N GLU A 55 6.91 6.74 -2.59
CA GLU A 55 7.73 6.84 -3.80
C GLU A 55 8.94 5.89 -3.78
N VAL A 56 9.58 5.69 -2.63
CA VAL A 56 10.64 4.68 -2.47
C VAL A 56 10.08 3.28 -2.74
N VAL A 57 8.90 2.95 -2.21
CA VAL A 57 8.23 1.67 -2.48
C VAL A 57 7.94 1.50 -3.98
N ALA A 58 7.39 2.53 -4.64
CA ALA A 58 7.14 2.50 -6.08
C ALA A 58 8.41 2.32 -6.91
N THR A 59 9.49 2.98 -6.51
CA THR A 59 10.81 2.88 -7.15
C THR A 59 11.38 1.47 -7.00
N ASN A 60 11.36 0.92 -5.79
CA ASN A 60 11.81 -0.44 -5.51
C ASN A 60 11.00 -1.49 -6.25
N LEU A 61 9.68 -1.28 -6.39
CA LEU A 61 8.80 -2.15 -7.16
C LEU A 61 9.12 -2.09 -8.66
N SER A 62 9.28 -0.88 -9.21
CA SER A 62 9.58 -0.66 -10.62
C SER A 62 10.94 -1.25 -11.02
N ALA A 63 11.92 -1.27 -10.10
CA ALA A 63 13.21 -1.92 -10.33
C ALA A 63 13.11 -3.45 -10.47
N GLN A 64 12.04 -4.07 -9.95
CA GLN A 64 11.84 -5.52 -9.94
C GLN A 64 10.86 -6.00 -11.04
N VAL A 65 10.06 -5.09 -11.61
CA VAL A 65 8.94 -5.44 -12.48
C VAL A 65 9.05 -4.71 -13.81
N GLY A 66 8.94 -5.47 -14.91
CA GLY A 66 8.92 -4.89 -16.25
C GLY A 66 7.60 -4.17 -16.58
N LEU A 67 7.68 -3.23 -17.53
CA LEU A 67 6.52 -2.49 -18.04
C LEU A 67 5.46 -3.38 -18.72
N ASP A 68 5.81 -4.62 -19.05
CA ASP A 68 4.89 -5.63 -19.55
C ASP A 68 3.84 -6.04 -18.49
N LYS A 69 4.20 -5.94 -17.20
CA LYS A 69 3.32 -6.30 -16.08
C LYS A 69 2.65 -5.12 -15.40
N ILE A 70 3.35 -3.99 -15.29
CA ILE A 70 2.87 -2.77 -14.64
C ILE A 70 3.24 -1.58 -15.52
N ALA A 71 2.25 -0.89 -16.06
CA ALA A 71 2.46 0.23 -16.96
C ALA A 71 2.60 1.56 -16.21
N HIS A 72 1.86 1.71 -15.10
CA HIS A 72 1.84 2.92 -14.28
C HIS A 72 1.63 2.55 -12.82
N VAL A 73 2.22 3.33 -11.92
CA VAL A 73 2.03 3.20 -10.47
C VAL A 73 1.40 4.49 -9.95
N GLU A 74 0.19 4.38 -9.41
CA GLU A 74 -0.53 5.46 -8.76
C GLU A 74 -0.35 5.36 -7.24
N LEU A 75 -0.06 6.49 -6.60
CA LEU A 75 0.25 6.58 -5.18
C LEU A 75 -0.80 7.37 -4.45
N GLU A 76 -1.24 6.84 -3.31
CA GLU A 76 -2.24 7.48 -2.47
C GLU A 76 -1.86 7.38 -1.00
N CYS A 77 -1.85 8.50 -0.29
CA CYS A 77 -1.79 8.54 1.17
C CYS A 77 -3.10 9.09 1.70
N GLN A 78 -3.73 8.37 2.63
CA GLN A 78 -5.02 8.72 3.18
C GLN A 78 -5.04 8.57 4.70
N PHE A 79 -5.39 9.64 5.40
CA PHE A 79 -5.80 9.54 6.81
C PHE A 79 -7.16 8.84 6.91
N SER A 80 -7.28 7.91 7.86
CA SER A 80 -8.57 7.36 8.25
C SER A 80 -8.61 7.09 9.74
N ASP A 81 -9.74 7.41 10.38
CA ASP A 81 -10.07 7.07 11.75
C ASP A 81 -11.02 5.86 11.84
N GLN A 82 -11.47 5.33 10.70
CA GLN A 82 -12.40 4.21 10.66
C GLN A 82 -11.71 2.93 11.12
N PRO A 83 -12.40 2.00 11.82
CA PRO A 83 -11.84 0.69 12.16
C PRO A 83 -11.28 -0.04 10.94
N LEU A 84 -10.19 -0.80 11.10
CA LEU A 84 -9.53 -1.52 9.99
C LEU A 84 -10.51 -2.28 9.08
N GLY A 85 -11.49 -2.99 9.67
CA GLY A 85 -12.49 -3.75 8.94
C GLY A 85 -13.51 -2.93 8.12
N LYS A 86 -13.45 -1.60 8.19
CA LYS A 86 -14.28 -0.67 7.40
C LYS A 86 -13.50 0.07 6.31
N LEU A 87 -12.17 -0.06 6.26
CA LEU A 87 -11.36 0.57 5.23
C LEU A 87 -11.65 -0.05 3.86
N ASP A 88 -11.56 0.76 2.80
CA ASP A 88 -11.66 0.28 1.43
C ASP A 88 -10.36 -0.40 1.02
N PHE A 89 -10.38 -1.72 0.99
CA PHE A 89 -9.21 -2.54 0.64
C PHE A 89 -9.02 -2.76 -0.85
N MET A 90 -9.82 -2.13 -1.71
CA MET A 90 -9.68 -2.23 -3.16
C MET A 90 -9.66 -3.72 -3.60
N ASP A 91 -8.60 -4.22 -4.24
CA ASP A 91 -8.46 -5.63 -4.60
C ASP A 91 -7.82 -6.50 -3.50
N GLY A 92 -7.13 -5.88 -2.54
CA GLY A 92 -6.59 -6.53 -1.35
C GLY A 92 -5.61 -5.68 -0.55
N VAL A 93 -5.16 -6.26 0.57
CA VAL A 93 -4.27 -5.65 1.57
C VAL A 93 -2.98 -6.43 1.62
N VAL A 94 -1.85 -5.73 1.53
CA VAL A 94 -0.51 -6.34 1.62
C VAL A 94 0.15 -6.14 2.98
N TYR A 95 -0.35 -5.20 3.78
CA TYR A 95 0.04 -5.02 5.17
C TYR A 95 -1.11 -4.44 5.98
N SER A 96 -1.24 -4.89 7.22
CA SER A 96 -2.07 -4.22 8.22
C SER A 96 -1.36 -4.23 9.56
N ARG A 97 -1.33 -3.07 10.22
CA ARG A 97 -0.89 -2.95 11.59
C ARG A 97 -1.96 -3.56 12.49
N ARG A 98 -1.53 -4.37 13.45
CA ARG A 98 -2.44 -4.89 14.47
C ARG A 98 -2.94 -3.72 15.32
N GLU A 99 -4.26 -3.53 15.35
CA GLU A 99 -4.90 -2.59 16.27
C GLU A 99 -5.08 -3.32 17.60
N TYR A 100 -4.37 -2.88 18.64
CA TYR A 100 -4.60 -3.37 20.00
C TYR A 100 -5.90 -2.77 20.51
N ASP A 101 -6.71 -3.56 21.23
CA ASP A 101 -8.04 -3.18 21.72
C ASP A 101 -8.04 -1.74 22.26
N MET A 102 -8.67 -0.82 21.52
CA MET A 102 -9.12 0.44 22.10
C MET A 102 -10.27 0.08 23.04
N PRO A 103 -10.22 0.44 24.33
CA PRO A 103 -11.40 0.29 25.19
C PRO A 103 -12.56 1.04 24.54
N ALA A 104 -13.69 0.32 24.39
CA ALA A 104 -14.94 0.81 23.82
C ALA A 104 -15.51 2.02 24.59
#